data_AF-A0A653QIB0-F1
#
_entry.id   AF-A0A653QIB0-F1
#
_cell.length_a   1.000
_cell.length_b   1.000
_cell.length_c   1.000
_cell.angle_alpha   90.00
_cell.angle_beta   90.00
_cell.angle_gamma   90.00
#
_symmetry.space_group_name_H-M   'P 1'
#
loop_
_entity.id
_entity.type
_entity.pdbx_description
1 polymer ?
#
loop_
_entity_poly.entity_id
_entity_poly.type
_entity_poly.pdbx_seq_one_letter_code
_entity_poly.pdbx_strand_id
1 'polypeptide(L)'
;MTFERTPMLLGGRVPGQAVMEELIAVQSLARPRTWLQRLFGSSPLSPESQPWYKGALGEIAVGRILEQLGPEWLVLHAIPVGKGSTDIDHVLVGPAGVFTVNTKNHSGQPVWVAGRTLMVAGKKTRHLYNAAFEASRASKLLGAAVGTAVDVTPVVVVVDPKSLTIRSQPEQVVVVRDRQLLQWLGRRRRELGPSEMGRIAAAAVLASTWHRKPSPAGDPEALQHSFSELRLLVEQARRRRAAWALSVPVTGLLMLANAGNMAAAIVQSLTGR
;
A
#
# COMPACT_ATOMS: atom_id res chain seq x y z
N MET A 1 -17.89 -39.36 12.12
CA MET A 1 -16.89 -38.60 12.89
C MET A 1 -16.50 -37.37 12.07
N THR A 2 -17.19 -36.25 12.28
CA THR A 2 -16.83 -34.96 11.69
C THR A 2 -15.65 -34.41 12.48
N PHE A 3 -14.46 -34.36 11.87
CA PHE A 3 -13.36 -33.57 12.40
C PHE A 3 -13.84 -32.12 12.54
N GLU A 4 -14.05 -31.64 13.76
CA GLU A 4 -14.14 -30.21 14.02
C GLU A 4 -12.81 -29.59 13.60
N ARG A 5 -12.78 -29.00 12.40
CA ARG A 5 -11.67 -28.16 11.99
C ARG A 5 -11.71 -26.91 12.86
N THR A 6 -10.67 -26.70 13.66
CA THR A 6 -10.45 -25.44 14.36
C THR A 6 -10.69 -24.27 13.38
N PRO A 7 -11.57 -23.32 13.71
CA PRO A 7 -11.87 -22.22 12.81
C PRO A 7 -10.61 -21.40 12.57
N MET A 8 -10.28 -21.18 11.29
CA MET A 8 -9.16 -20.33 10.91
C MET A 8 -9.52 -18.87 11.16
N LEU A 9 -8.77 -18.22 12.06
CA LEU A 9 -8.95 -16.81 12.40
C LEU A 9 -8.07 -15.90 11.55
N LEU A 10 -8.58 -14.71 11.24
CA LEU A 10 -7.90 -13.70 10.42
C LEU A 10 -7.17 -12.61 11.23
N GLY A 11 -7.32 -12.59 12.55
CA GLY A 11 -6.75 -11.55 13.42
C GLY A 11 -5.22 -11.49 13.46
N GLY A 12 -4.52 -12.56 13.03
CA GLY A 12 -3.05 -12.61 12.98
C GLY A 12 -2.44 -12.14 11.66
N ARG A 13 -3.24 -11.72 10.67
CA ARG A 13 -2.73 -11.23 9.38
C ARG A 13 -2.20 -9.81 9.52
N VAL A 14 -1.15 -9.51 8.76
CA VAL A 14 -0.43 -8.24 8.87
C VAL A 14 -0.77 -7.29 7.72
N PRO A 15 -0.68 -5.96 7.91
CA PRO A 15 -0.90 -5.00 6.83
C PRO A 15 -0.03 -5.30 5.60
N GLY A 16 -0.61 -5.31 4.40
CA GLY A 16 0.14 -5.58 3.19
C GLY A 16 0.49 -7.04 2.94
N GLN A 17 0.03 -8.00 3.77
CA GLN A 17 0.45 -9.40 3.68
C GLN A 17 0.25 -9.99 2.27
N ALA A 18 -0.95 -9.91 1.70
CA ALA A 18 -1.23 -10.50 0.39
C ALA A 18 -0.39 -9.85 -0.72
N VAL A 19 -0.21 -8.54 -0.67
CA VAL A 19 0.61 -7.80 -1.62
C VAL A 19 2.11 -8.09 -1.46
N MET A 20 2.58 -8.35 -0.23
CA MET A 20 3.94 -8.84 0.03
C MET A 20 4.15 -10.25 -0.49
N GLU A 21 3.18 -11.16 -0.30
CA GLU A 21 3.23 -12.53 -0.84
C GLU A 21 3.41 -12.51 -2.36
N GLU A 22 2.59 -11.72 -3.06
CA GLU A 22 2.67 -11.56 -4.52
C GLU A 22 3.97 -10.86 -4.95
N LEU A 23 4.41 -9.83 -4.22
CA LEU A 23 5.68 -9.17 -4.47
C LEU A 23 6.85 -10.15 -4.43
N ILE A 24 6.95 -10.96 -3.37
CA ILE A 24 8.05 -11.91 -3.20
C ILE A 24 7.95 -13.01 -4.27
N ALA A 25 6.75 -13.49 -4.59
CA ALA A 25 6.53 -14.46 -5.65
C ALA A 25 7.03 -13.94 -7.01
N VAL A 26 6.61 -12.74 -7.42
CA VAL A 26 7.04 -12.12 -8.69
C VAL A 26 8.53 -11.80 -8.68
N GLN A 27 9.05 -11.27 -7.57
CA GLN A 27 10.46 -10.91 -7.44
C GLN A 27 11.38 -12.14 -7.45
N SER A 28 10.93 -13.30 -6.97
CA SER A 28 11.71 -14.55 -7.00
C SER A 28 12.05 -15.02 -8.42
N LEU A 29 11.23 -14.62 -9.41
CA LEU A 29 11.43 -14.94 -10.82
C LEU A 29 12.34 -13.95 -11.55
N ALA A 30 12.73 -12.85 -10.88
CA ALA A 30 13.54 -11.81 -11.49
C ALA A 30 15.02 -12.19 -11.57
N ARG A 31 15.68 -11.77 -12.66
CA ARG A 31 17.13 -11.99 -12.82
C ARG A 31 17.93 -11.24 -11.74
N PRO A 32 18.93 -11.87 -11.11
CA PRO A 32 19.80 -11.19 -10.15
C PRO A 32 20.55 -10.01 -10.79
N ARG A 33 20.71 -8.93 -10.02
CA ARG A 33 21.53 -7.78 -10.45
C ARG A 33 23.00 -8.18 -10.57
N THR A 34 23.63 -7.77 -11.66
CA THR A 34 25.09 -7.84 -11.88
C THR A 34 25.84 -6.92 -10.91
N TRP A 35 27.15 -7.12 -10.80
CA TRP A 35 28.00 -6.30 -9.94
C TRP A 35 27.98 -4.81 -10.36
N LEU A 36 28.02 -4.50 -11.66
CA LEU A 36 27.93 -3.14 -12.19
C LEU A 36 26.61 -2.47 -11.81
N GLN A 37 25.49 -3.18 -11.97
CA GLN A 37 24.17 -2.68 -11.59
C GLN A 37 24.08 -2.36 -10.08
N ARG A 38 24.71 -3.17 -9.23
CA ARG A 38 24.76 -2.92 -7.78
C ARG A 38 25.61 -1.69 -7.44
N LEU A 39 26.71 -1.49 -8.16
CA LEU A 39 27.63 -0.36 -7.98
C LEU A 39 26.95 0.98 -8.34
N PHE A 40 26.24 1.03 -9.47
CA PHE A 40 25.56 2.25 -9.93
C PHE A 40 24.16 2.46 -9.31
N GLY A 41 23.72 1.58 -8.41
CA GLY A 41 22.46 1.76 -7.70
C GLY A 41 21.21 1.43 -8.53
N SER A 42 21.30 0.52 -9.49
CA SER A 42 20.13 -0.02 -10.18
C SER A 42 19.17 -0.68 -9.19
N SER A 43 17.87 -0.45 -9.39
CA SER A 43 16.81 -0.99 -8.52
C SER A 43 16.89 -2.52 -8.48
N PRO A 44 16.75 -3.15 -7.30
CA PRO A 44 16.57 -4.61 -7.22
C PRO A 44 15.19 -5.06 -7.74
N LEU A 45 14.21 -4.16 -7.82
CA LEU A 45 12.86 -4.46 -8.26
C LEU A 45 12.81 -4.61 -9.78
N SER A 46 12.11 -5.64 -10.25
CA SER A 46 11.74 -5.76 -11.66
C SER A 46 10.58 -4.80 -11.99
N PRO A 47 10.34 -4.49 -13.28
CA PRO A 47 9.17 -3.71 -13.70
C PRO A 47 7.85 -4.30 -13.20
N GLU A 48 7.75 -5.63 -13.13
CA GLU A 48 6.58 -6.38 -12.69
C GLU A 48 6.40 -6.35 -11.17
N SER A 49 7.50 -6.32 -10.39
CA SER A 49 7.45 -6.30 -8.93
C SER A 49 7.27 -4.89 -8.35
N GLN A 50 7.64 -3.86 -9.12
CA GLN A 50 7.57 -2.45 -8.69
C GLN A 50 6.16 -1.99 -8.24
N PRO A 51 5.04 -2.32 -8.92
CA PRO A 51 3.71 -1.97 -8.46
C PRO A 51 3.34 -2.66 -7.14
N TRP A 52 3.67 -3.95 -6.99
CA TRP A 52 3.43 -4.71 -5.75
C TRP A 52 4.22 -4.12 -4.57
N TYR A 53 5.49 -3.78 -4.79
CA TYR A 53 6.31 -3.11 -3.77
C TYR A 53 5.69 -1.78 -3.33
N LYS A 54 5.20 -0.98 -4.28
CA LYS A 54 4.52 0.28 -3.96
C LYS A 54 3.20 0.04 -3.20
N GLY A 55 2.44 -0.98 -3.58
CA GLY A 55 1.22 -1.42 -2.90
C GLY A 55 1.50 -1.78 -1.45
N ALA A 56 2.47 -2.67 -1.20
CA ALA A 56 2.83 -3.13 0.15
C ALA A 56 3.23 -1.96 1.05
N LEU A 57 4.05 -1.02 0.55
CA LEU A 57 4.40 0.19 1.31
C LEU A 57 3.17 1.03 1.67
N GLY A 58 2.19 1.09 0.78
CA GLY A 58 0.93 1.79 1.02
C GLY A 58 0.13 1.15 2.14
N GLU A 59 -0.15 -0.14 2.03
CA GLU A 59 -0.95 -0.88 3.01
C GLU A 59 -0.28 -0.94 4.37
N ILE A 60 1.05 -1.06 4.42
CA ILE A 60 1.80 -0.96 5.68
C ILE A 60 1.67 0.43 6.30
N ALA A 61 1.70 1.51 5.48
CA ALA A 61 1.52 2.86 5.98
C ALA A 61 0.10 3.09 6.53
N VAL A 62 -0.93 2.58 5.85
CA VAL A 62 -2.33 2.66 6.32
C VAL A 62 -2.54 1.78 7.55
N GLY A 63 -1.95 0.58 7.59
CA GLY A 63 -1.96 -0.30 8.77
C GLY A 63 -1.46 0.41 10.03
N ARG A 64 -0.30 1.06 9.96
CA ARG A 64 0.26 1.86 11.08
C ARG A 64 -0.62 3.04 11.51
N ILE A 65 -1.41 3.58 10.59
CA ILE A 65 -2.39 4.62 10.93
C ILE A 65 -3.53 3.97 11.71
N LEU A 66 -4.05 2.84 11.23
CA LEU A 66 -5.16 2.11 11.84
C LEU A 66 -4.83 1.51 13.21
N GLU A 67 -3.56 1.17 13.47
CA GLU A 67 -3.07 0.74 14.80
C GLU A 67 -3.33 1.76 15.92
N GLN A 68 -3.56 3.04 15.57
CA GLN A 68 -3.87 4.10 16.53
C GLN A 68 -5.36 4.17 16.90
N LEU A 69 -6.21 3.34 16.28
CA LEU A 69 -7.61 3.22 16.67
C LEU A 69 -7.71 2.62 18.08
N GLY A 70 -8.70 3.08 18.84
CA GLY A 70 -8.94 2.59 20.19
C GLY A 70 -9.42 1.13 20.24
N PRO A 71 -9.48 0.52 21.43
CA PRO A 71 -9.79 -0.91 21.61
C PRO A 71 -11.21 -1.31 21.20
N GLU A 72 -12.11 -0.35 20.98
CA GLU A 72 -13.46 -0.61 20.44
C GLU A 72 -13.44 -0.98 18.94
N TRP A 73 -12.32 -0.82 18.26
CA TRP A 73 -12.16 -1.12 16.85
C TRP A 73 -11.50 -2.48 16.64
N LEU A 74 -12.16 -3.35 15.89
CA LEU A 74 -11.52 -4.48 15.24
C LEU A 74 -10.93 -4.01 13.91
N VAL A 75 -9.63 -4.26 13.71
CA VAL A 75 -8.93 -4.02 12.45
C VAL A 75 -8.42 -5.36 11.93
N LEU A 76 -8.83 -5.73 10.73
CA LEU A 76 -8.35 -6.93 10.04
C LEU A 76 -7.63 -6.54 8.77
N HIS A 77 -6.58 -7.29 8.43
CA HIS A 77 -5.69 -7.03 7.29
C HIS A 77 -5.71 -8.16 6.26
N ALA A 78 -5.53 -7.82 4.98
CA ALA A 78 -5.33 -8.76 3.89
C ALA A 78 -6.36 -9.89 3.87
N ILE A 79 -7.64 -9.52 3.81
CA ILE A 79 -8.78 -10.44 3.98
C ILE A 79 -9.07 -11.16 2.67
N PRO A 80 -8.89 -12.50 2.61
CA PRO A 80 -9.08 -13.24 1.37
C PRO A 80 -10.56 -13.30 1.00
N VAL A 81 -10.92 -12.91 -0.22
CA VAL A 81 -12.33 -12.85 -0.65
C VAL A 81 -12.59 -13.47 -2.01
N GLY A 82 -13.71 -14.20 -2.12
CA GLY A 82 -14.20 -14.70 -3.40
C GLY A 82 -13.54 -16.01 -3.84
N LYS A 83 -12.89 -16.00 -5.01
CA LYS A 83 -12.17 -17.15 -5.58
C LYS A 83 -10.81 -16.65 -6.06
N GLY A 84 -9.73 -17.37 -5.72
CA GLY A 84 -8.37 -17.03 -6.15
C GLY A 84 -7.66 -16.09 -5.18
N SER A 85 -6.77 -15.23 -5.69
CA SER A 85 -5.87 -14.36 -4.92
C SER A 85 -6.41 -12.94 -4.68
N THR A 86 -7.72 -12.72 -4.74
CA THR A 86 -8.30 -11.40 -4.43
C THR A 86 -8.46 -11.23 -2.93
N ASP A 87 -8.02 -10.10 -2.41
CA ASP A 87 -8.12 -9.72 -1.02
C ASP A 87 -8.70 -8.31 -0.84
N ILE A 88 -9.12 -8.02 0.39
CA ILE A 88 -9.47 -6.68 0.89
C ILE A 88 -8.31 -6.22 1.77
N ASP A 89 -7.71 -5.07 1.47
CA ASP A 89 -6.53 -4.57 2.18
C ASP A 89 -6.80 -4.46 3.70
N HIS A 90 -7.94 -3.83 4.08
CA HIS A 90 -8.40 -3.78 5.47
C HIS A 90 -9.92 -3.83 5.63
N VAL A 91 -10.37 -4.48 6.70
CA VAL A 91 -11.75 -4.41 7.20
C VAL A 91 -11.74 -3.85 8.62
N LEU A 92 -12.56 -2.83 8.85
CA LEU A 92 -12.76 -2.21 10.16
C LEU A 92 -14.17 -2.50 10.67
N VAL A 93 -14.30 -2.89 11.92
CA VAL A 93 -15.57 -2.97 12.63
C VAL A 93 -15.43 -2.16 13.92
N GLY A 94 -16.25 -1.12 14.09
CA GLY A 94 -16.19 -0.29 15.28
C GLY A 94 -17.46 0.52 15.51
N PRO A 95 -17.45 1.47 16.47
CA PRO A 95 -18.65 2.19 16.86
C PRO A 95 -19.32 2.95 15.71
N ALA A 96 -18.55 3.40 14.72
CA ALA A 96 -19.04 4.17 13.58
C ALA A 96 -19.56 3.34 12.41
N GLY A 97 -19.57 1.99 12.50
CA GLY A 97 -19.98 1.12 11.40
C GLY A 97 -18.92 0.11 10.98
N VAL A 98 -19.16 -0.50 9.81
CA VAL A 98 -18.22 -1.40 9.14
C VAL A 98 -17.65 -0.71 7.91
N PHE A 99 -16.34 -0.86 7.69
CA PHE A 99 -15.63 -0.23 6.58
C PHE A 99 -14.73 -1.24 5.87
N THR A 100 -14.67 -1.17 4.54
CA THR A 100 -13.50 -1.67 3.82
C THR A 100 -12.60 -0.49 3.49
N VAL A 101 -11.30 -0.64 3.74
CA VAL A 101 -10.31 0.38 3.41
C VAL A 101 -9.43 -0.17 2.32
N ASN A 102 -9.52 0.43 1.15
CA ASN A 102 -8.71 0.10 0.01
C ASN A 102 -7.62 1.18 -0.17
N THR A 103 -6.37 0.73 -0.12
CA THR A 103 -5.18 1.57 -0.10
C THR A 103 -4.66 1.81 -1.50
N LYS A 104 -4.38 3.07 -1.82
CA LYS A 104 -3.84 3.48 -3.12
C LYS A 104 -2.64 4.37 -2.93
N ASN A 105 -1.47 3.75 -3.00
CA ASN A 105 -0.20 4.44 -2.95
C ASN A 105 0.08 5.20 -4.24
N HIS A 106 -0.17 6.51 -4.19
CA HIS A 106 0.08 7.46 -5.27
C HIS A 106 1.13 8.50 -4.86
N SER A 107 2.13 8.06 -4.07
CA SER A 107 3.27 8.90 -3.62
C SER A 107 3.79 9.80 -4.73
N GLY A 108 3.78 11.11 -4.49
CA GLY A 108 4.31 12.12 -5.41
C GLY A 108 3.48 12.39 -6.67
N GLN A 109 2.30 11.79 -6.82
CA GLN A 109 1.41 12.00 -7.98
C GLN A 109 0.21 12.88 -7.64
N PRO A 110 -0.25 13.76 -8.56
CA PRO A 110 -1.48 14.48 -8.37
C PRO A 110 -2.68 13.53 -8.56
N VAL A 111 -3.64 13.62 -7.64
CA VAL A 111 -4.88 12.85 -7.65
C VAL A 111 -6.06 13.82 -7.70
N TRP A 112 -7.00 13.53 -8.58
CA TRP A 112 -8.20 14.34 -8.78
C TRP A 112 -9.43 13.46 -8.73
N VAL A 113 -10.48 13.93 -8.06
CA VAL A 113 -11.75 13.24 -7.90
C VAL A 113 -12.89 14.19 -8.23
N ALA A 114 -13.83 13.73 -9.06
CA ALA A 114 -15.13 14.36 -9.22
C ALA A 114 -16.19 13.29 -9.51
N GLY A 115 -17.22 13.24 -8.65
CA GLY A 115 -18.31 12.29 -8.74
C GLY A 115 -17.78 10.85 -8.82
N ARG A 116 -18.02 10.19 -9.95
CA ARG A 116 -17.63 8.79 -10.18
C ARG A 116 -16.24 8.59 -10.80
N THR A 117 -15.49 9.68 -10.98
CA THR A 117 -14.18 9.65 -11.66
C THR A 117 -13.06 9.95 -10.68
N LEU A 118 -12.07 9.05 -10.63
CA LEU A 118 -10.79 9.28 -9.99
C LEU A 118 -9.70 9.23 -11.06
N MET A 119 -8.86 10.26 -11.09
CA MET A 119 -7.71 10.37 -11.98
C MET A 119 -6.42 10.45 -11.18
N VAL A 120 -5.38 9.80 -11.67
CA VAL A 120 -4.03 9.84 -11.12
C VAL A 120 -3.09 10.26 -12.24
N ALA A 121 -2.33 11.34 -12.04
CA ALA A 121 -1.42 11.87 -13.05
C ALA A 121 -2.08 12.03 -14.44
N GLY A 122 -3.33 12.51 -14.48
CA GLY A 122 -4.09 12.73 -15.70
C GLY A 122 -4.76 11.48 -16.29
N LYS A 123 -4.60 10.29 -15.70
CA LYS A 123 -5.19 9.04 -16.20
C LYS A 123 -6.35 8.57 -15.33
N LYS A 124 -7.50 8.28 -15.95
CA LYS A 124 -8.68 7.71 -15.26
C LYS A 124 -8.37 6.31 -14.73
N THR A 125 -8.80 6.03 -13.51
CA THR A 125 -8.64 4.72 -12.88
C THR A 125 -9.98 4.09 -12.51
N ARG A 126 -9.95 2.82 -12.10
CA ARG A 126 -11.12 2.08 -11.62
C ARG A 126 -11.20 1.99 -10.09
N HIS A 127 -10.41 2.79 -9.35
CA HIS A 127 -10.30 2.65 -7.88
C HIS A 127 -11.65 2.77 -7.16
N LEU A 128 -12.49 3.74 -7.54
CA LEU A 128 -13.82 3.92 -6.94
C LEU A 128 -14.73 2.72 -7.21
N TYR A 129 -14.75 2.23 -8.45
CA TYR A 129 -15.55 1.06 -8.82
C TYR A 129 -15.12 -0.19 -8.03
N ASN A 130 -13.81 -0.44 -7.95
CA ASN A 130 -13.27 -1.60 -7.25
C ASN A 130 -13.59 -1.54 -5.76
N ALA A 131 -13.39 -0.38 -5.11
CA ALA A 131 -13.71 -0.22 -3.69
C ALA A 131 -15.21 -0.40 -3.38
N ALA A 132 -16.09 0.15 -4.22
CA ALA A 132 -17.54 -0.05 -4.07
C ALA A 132 -17.94 -1.53 -4.20
N PHE A 133 -17.36 -2.23 -5.18
CA PHE A 133 -17.60 -3.66 -5.39
C PHE A 133 -17.08 -4.51 -4.22
N GLU A 134 -15.91 -4.16 -3.68
CA GLU A 134 -15.30 -4.79 -2.51
C GLU A 134 -16.19 -4.65 -1.26
N ALA A 135 -16.66 -3.44 -0.95
CA ALA A 135 -17.59 -3.21 0.16
C ALA A 135 -18.94 -3.92 -0.03
N SER A 136 -19.50 -3.90 -1.25
CA SER A 136 -20.74 -4.62 -1.54
C SER A 136 -20.59 -6.14 -1.30
N ARG A 137 -19.44 -6.70 -1.68
CA ARG A 137 -19.11 -8.10 -1.38
C ARG A 137 -18.98 -8.34 0.12
N ALA A 138 -18.26 -7.49 0.83
CA ALA A 138 -18.09 -7.59 2.29
C ALA A 138 -19.44 -7.52 3.02
N SER A 139 -20.30 -6.57 2.64
CA SER A 139 -21.67 -6.42 3.15
C SER A 139 -22.48 -7.71 2.98
N LYS A 140 -22.47 -8.29 1.78
CA LYS A 140 -23.18 -9.55 1.52
C LYS A 140 -22.66 -10.72 2.37
N LEU A 141 -21.34 -10.84 2.51
CA LEU A 141 -20.71 -11.96 3.24
C LEU A 141 -20.93 -11.84 4.74
N LEU A 142 -20.71 -10.66 5.31
CA LEU A 142 -20.97 -10.39 6.72
C LEU A 142 -22.46 -10.51 7.04
N GLY A 143 -23.33 -9.97 6.19
CA GLY A 143 -24.77 -10.06 6.41
C GLY A 143 -25.29 -11.50 6.39
N ALA A 144 -24.78 -12.33 5.48
CA ALA A 144 -25.09 -13.76 5.46
C ALA A 144 -24.58 -14.51 6.71
N ALA A 145 -23.40 -14.15 7.22
CA ALA A 145 -22.82 -14.77 8.41
C ALA A 145 -23.49 -14.34 9.72
N VAL A 146 -23.92 -13.08 9.82
CA VAL A 146 -24.59 -12.53 11.01
C VAL A 146 -26.10 -12.79 10.99
N GLY A 147 -26.69 -13.03 9.82
CA GLY A 147 -28.13 -13.25 9.65
C GLY A 147 -28.97 -11.97 9.58
N THR A 148 -28.34 -10.80 9.45
CA THR A 148 -28.98 -9.48 9.33
C THR A 148 -28.23 -8.64 8.30
N ALA A 149 -28.84 -7.58 7.77
CA ALA A 149 -28.15 -6.70 6.85
C ALA A 149 -26.98 -5.99 7.55
N VAL A 150 -25.80 -6.00 6.92
CA VAL A 150 -24.61 -5.28 7.41
C VAL A 150 -24.17 -4.31 6.32
N ASP A 151 -24.35 -3.01 6.58
CA ASP A 151 -23.88 -1.98 5.67
C ASP A 151 -22.37 -1.78 5.84
N VAL A 152 -21.65 -1.81 4.72
CA VAL A 152 -20.19 -1.64 4.68
C VAL A 152 -19.87 -0.41 3.85
N THR A 153 -19.20 0.55 4.47
CA THR A 153 -18.79 1.79 3.80
C THR A 153 -17.43 1.60 3.13
N PRO A 154 -17.31 1.74 1.80
CA PRO A 154 -16.02 1.69 1.12
C PRO A 154 -15.24 3.00 1.30
N VAL A 155 -13.97 2.86 1.68
CA VAL A 155 -13.03 3.96 1.85
C VAL A 155 -11.82 3.74 0.96
N VAL A 156 -11.53 4.68 0.07
CA VAL A 156 -10.28 4.74 -0.68
C VAL A 156 -9.33 5.70 0.02
N VAL A 157 -8.22 5.16 0.50
CA VAL A 157 -7.15 5.94 1.14
C VAL A 157 -6.04 6.20 0.13
N VAL A 158 -5.82 7.47 -0.19
CA VAL A 158 -4.74 7.89 -1.08
C VAL A 158 -3.51 8.20 -0.24
N VAL A 159 -2.46 7.39 -0.39
CA VAL A 159 -1.22 7.51 0.39
C VAL A 159 -0.26 8.48 -0.29
N ASP A 160 0.19 9.48 0.47
CA ASP A 160 1.22 10.47 0.12
C ASP A 160 1.09 11.15 -1.26
N PRO A 161 -0.11 11.54 -1.73
CA PRO A 161 -0.24 12.17 -3.04
C PRO A 161 0.44 13.54 -3.06
N LYS A 162 1.03 13.94 -4.20
CA LYS A 162 1.54 15.32 -4.40
C LYS A 162 0.44 16.35 -4.18
N SER A 163 -0.78 16.03 -4.60
CA SER A 163 -2.00 16.77 -4.28
C SER A 163 -3.20 15.83 -4.40
N LEU A 164 -4.23 16.05 -3.57
CA LEU A 164 -5.55 15.45 -3.73
C LEU A 164 -6.56 16.59 -3.88
N THR A 165 -7.19 16.69 -5.04
CA THR A 165 -8.27 17.63 -5.30
C THR A 165 -9.57 16.86 -5.41
N ILE A 166 -10.53 17.12 -4.52
CA ILE A 166 -11.88 16.55 -4.58
C ILE A 166 -12.83 17.69 -4.96
N ARG A 167 -13.33 17.66 -6.20
CA ARG A 167 -14.31 18.64 -6.70
C ARG A 167 -15.72 18.32 -6.24
N SER A 168 -16.06 17.03 -6.21
CA SER A 168 -17.28 16.49 -5.64
C SER A 168 -17.02 15.09 -5.11
N GLN A 169 -17.52 14.81 -3.90
CA GLN A 169 -17.32 13.51 -3.26
C GLN A 169 -18.12 12.44 -4.03
N PRO A 170 -17.56 11.24 -4.27
CA PRO A 170 -18.34 10.13 -4.79
C PRO A 170 -19.44 9.73 -3.80
N GLU A 171 -20.67 9.53 -4.28
CA GLU A 171 -21.81 9.18 -3.42
C GLU A 171 -21.61 7.86 -2.67
N GLN A 172 -21.02 6.88 -3.33
CA GLN A 172 -20.91 5.52 -2.81
C GLN A 172 -19.57 5.24 -2.13
N VAL A 173 -18.56 6.10 -2.31
CA VAL A 173 -17.19 5.83 -1.88
C VAL A 173 -16.57 7.05 -1.23
N VAL A 174 -16.04 6.84 -0.03
CA VAL A 174 -15.29 7.87 0.68
C VAL A 174 -13.87 7.89 0.15
N VAL A 175 -13.38 9.03 -0.33
CA VAL A 175 -11.97 9.24 -0.66
C VAL A 175 -11.35 10.18 0.36
N VAL A 176 -10.24 9.74 0.98
CA VAL A 176 -9.47 10.54 1.95
C VAL A 176 -7.97 10.41 1.68
N ARG A 177 -7.19 11.40 2.15
CA ARG A 177 -5.75 11.20 2.32
C ARG A 177 -5.49 10.35 3.56
N ASP A 178 -4.42 9.57 3.53
CA ASP A 178 -3.88 8.82 4.67
C ASP A 178 -3.91 9.60 5.99
N ARG A 179 -3.36 10.83 6.03
CA ARG A 179 -3.29 11.67 7.24
C ARG A 179 -4.65 12.12 7.77
N GLN A 180 -5.70 12.03 6.98
CA GLN A 180 -7.07 12.43 7.35
C GLN A 180 -7.92 11.24 7.81
N LEU A 181 -7.44 10.01 7.66
CA LEU A 181 -8.22 8.79 7.90
C LEU A 181 -8.76 8.71 9.33
N LEU A 182 -7.90 8.84 10.34
CA LEU A 182 -8.32 8.75 11.75
C LEU A 182 -9.26 9.89 12.15
N GLN A 183 -8.95 11.12 11.73
CA GLN A 183 -9.82 12.26 11.98
C GLN A 183 -11.19 12.07 11.34
N TRP A 184 -11.24 11.53 10.12
CA TRP A 184 -12.48 11.25 9.43
C TRP A 184 -13.29 10.16 10.15
N LEU A 185 -12.66 9.04 10.53
CA LEU A 185 -13.31 7.97 11.30
C LEU A 185 -13.83 8.48 12.65
N GLY A 186 -13.03 9.26 13.39
CA GLY A 186 -13.40 9.79 14.70
C GLY A 186 -14.52 10.83 14.69
N ARG A 187 -14.80 11.47 13.55
CA ARG A 187 -15.92 12.42 13.37
C ARG A 187 -17.23 11.74 12.99
N ARG A 188 -17.21 10.44 12.68
CA ARG A 188 -18.44 9.70 12.35
C ARG A 188 -19.33 9.58 13.58
N ARG A 189 -20.64 9.57 13.34
CA ARG A 189 -21.61 9.22 14.38
C ARG A 189 -21.42 7.76 14.77
N ARG A 190 -21.72 7.44 16.03
CA ARG A 190 -21.81 6.05 16.46
C ARG A 190 -23.09 5.47 15.87
N GLU A 191 -22.94 4.43 15.06
CA GLU A 191 -24.04 3.78 14.32
C GLU A 191 -24.31 2.38 14.87
N LEU A 192 -23.27 1.67 15.36
CA LEU A 192 -23.41 0.31 15.88
C LEU A 192 -23.47 0.27 17.41
N GLY A 193 -24.44 -0.46 17.95
CA GLY A 193 -24.50 -0.80 19.37
C GLY A 193 -23.48 -1.88 19.75
N PRO A 194 -23.05 -2.00 21.03
CA PRO A 194 -22.01 -2.94 21.44
C PRO A 194 -22.31 -4.41 21.08
N SER A 195 -23.56 -4.86 21.24
CA SER A 195 -23.95 -6.24 20.94
C SER A 195 -23.94 -6.54 19.44
N GLU A 196 -24.34 -5.58 18.59
CA GLU A 196 -24.31 -5.73 17.14
C GLU A 196 -22.89 -5.72 16.61
N MET A 197 -22.09 -4.76 17.06
CA MET A 197 -20.65 -4.68 16.78
C MET A 197 -19.94 -5.98 17.14
N GLY A 198 -20.24 -6.55 18.32
CA GLY A 198 -19.67 -7.83 18.77
C GLY A 198 -20.02 -9.01 17.85
N ARG A 199 -21.28 -9.11 17.39
CA ARG A 199 -21.69 -10.15 16.43
C ARG A 199 -20.98 -10.01 15.09
N ILE A 200 -20.90 -8.78 14.56
CA ILE A 200 -20.22 -8.51 13.29
C ILE A 200 -18.72 -8.81 13.42
N ALA A 201 -18.08 -8.38 14.51
CA ALA A 201 -16.67 -8.64 14.79
C ALA A 201 -16.39 -10.16 14.87
N ALA A 202 -17.22 -10.90 15.60
CA ALA A 202 -17.10 -12.35 15.72
C ALA A 202 -17.25 -13.07 14.36
N ALA A 203 -18.14 -12.60 13.48
CA ALA A 203 -18.25 -13.11 12.12
C ALA A 203 -17.03 -12.72 11.26
N ALA A 204 -16.57 -11.47 11.36
CA ALA A 204 -15.49 -10.93 10.54
C ALA A 204 -14.14 -11.62 10.79
N VAL A 205 -13.84 -12.07 12.02
CA VAL A 205 -12.57 -12.76 12.32
C VAL A 205 -12.49 -14.17 11.71
N LEU A 206 -13.60 -14.77 11.31
CA LEU A 206 -13.63 -16.12 10.75
C LEU A 206 -13.29 -16.12 9.26
N ALA A 207 -12.28 -16.87 8.85
CA ALA A 207 -11.89 -16.97 7.43
C ALA A 207 -13.00 -17.58 6.54
N SER A 208 -13.83 -18.45 7.12
CA SER A 208 -14.97 -19.09 6.43
C SER A 208 -16.07 -18.09 6.03
N THR A 209 -16.15 -16.94 6.71
CA THR A 209 -17.06 -15.83 6.33
C THR A 209 -16.71 -15.29 4.96
N TRP A 210 -15.41 -15.22 4.65
CA TRP A 210 -14.90 -14.49 3.49
C TRP A 210 -14.61 -15.38 2.29
N HIS A 211 -14.18 -16.62 2.56
CA HIS A 211 -13.75 -17.56 1.53
C HIS A 211 -14.18 -18.99 1.88
N ARG A 212 -14.65 -19.75 0.89
CA ARG A 212 -15.12 -21.14 1.09
C ARG A 212 -14.00 -22.13 1.42
N LYS A 213 -12.79 -21.86 0.92
CA LYS A 213 -11.59 -22.67 1.12
C LYS A 213 -10.42 -21.74 1.43
N PRO A 214 -10.37 -21.13 2.63
CA PRO A 214 -9.30 -20.20 2.94
C PRO A 214 -7.98 -20.98 2.98
N SER A 215 -6.97 -20.50 2.25
CA SER A 215 -5.60 -20.99 2.43
C SER A 215 -5.07 -20.44 3.76
N PRO A 216 -4.34 -21.22 4.55
CA PRO A 216 -3.60 -20.69 5.70
C PRO A 216 -2.80 -19.45 5.27
N ALA A 217 -2.75 -18.44 6.14
CA ALA A 217 -1.73 -17.41 6.01
C ALA A 217 -0.37 -18.13 5.96
N GLY A 218 0.50 -17.76 5.01
CA GLY A 218 1.91 -18.14 5.11
C GLY A 218 2.52 -17.61 6.42
N ASP A 219 3.76 -17.99 6.72
CA ASP A 219 4.48 -17.45 7.89
C ASP A 219 4.63 -15.92 7.76
N PRO A 220 3.89 -15.11 8.55
CA PRO A 220 3.92 -13.66 8.41
C PRO A 220 5.27 -13.07 8.83
N GLU A 221 5.98 -13.70 9.77
CA GLU A 221 7.28 -13.22 10.24
C GLU A 221 8.34 -13.41 9.16
N ALA A 222 8.41 -14.61 8.56
CA ALA A 222 9.30 -14.87 7.44
C ALA A 222 9.02 -13.93 6.26
N LEU A 223 7.75 -13.69 5.94
CA LEU A 223 7.35 -12.77 4.88
C LEU A 223 7.81 -11.33 5.16
N GLN A 224 7.57 -10.83 6.38
CA GLN A 224 8.01 -9.51 6.80
C GLN A 224 9.53 -9.37 6.77
N HIS A 225 10.27 -10.43 7.15
CA HIS A 225 11.72 -10.46 7.06
C HIS A 225 12.19 -10.32 5.61
N SER A 226 11.68 -11.16 4.70
CA SER A 226 12.02 -11.08 3.27
C SER A 226 11.68 -9.72 2.65
N PHE A 227 10.53 -9.15 3.02
CA PHE A 227 10.14 -7.82 2.57
C PHE A 227 11.10 -6.73 3.10
N SER A 228 11.50 -6.82 4.37
CA SER A 228 12.41 -5.87 5.00
C SER A 228 13.79 -5.89 4.36
N GLU A 229 14.32 -7.07 4.07
CA GLU A 229 15.57 -7.24 3.32
C GLU A 229 15.49 -6.61 1.94
N LEU A 230 14.42 -6.90 1.18
CA LEU A 230 14.19 -6.30 -0.13
C LEU A 230 14.11 -4.77 -0.05
N ARG A 231 13.41 -4.24 0.96
CA ARG A 231 13.31 -2.80 1.20
C ARG A 231 14.67 -2.16 1.46
N LEU A 232 15.52 -2.78 2.30
CA LEU A 232 16.88 -2.30 2.54
C LEU A 232 17.68 -2.24 1.23
N LEU A 233 17.58 -3.26 0.38
CA LEU A 233 18.24 -3.27 -0.93
C LEU A 233 17.75 -2.17 -1.86
N VAL A 234 16.44 -1.87 -1.86
CA VAL A 234 15.85 -0.76 -2.63
C VAL A 234 16.35 0.59 -2.13
N GLU A 235 16.39 0.80 -0.82
CA GLU A 235 16.86 2.04 -0.21
C GLU A 235 18.35 2.26 -0.45
N GLN A 236 19.18 1.22 -0.31
CA GLN A 236 20.61 1.26 -0.64
C GLN A 236 20.84 1.61 -2.12
N ALA A 237 20.09 0.97 -3.04
CA ALA A 237 20.18 1.28 -4.47
C ALA A 237 19.82 2.74 -4.77
N ARG A 238 18.74 3.25 -4.15
CA ARG A 238 18.33 4.65 -4.27
C ARG A 238 19.41 5.61 -3.76
N ARG A 239 20.00 5.35 -2.59
CA ARG A 239 21.08 6.16 -2.01
C ARG A 239 22.31 6.19 -2.91
N ARG A 240 22.74 5.03 -3.43
CA ARG A 240 23.88 4.93 -4.37
C ARG A 240 23.62 5.72 -5.65
N ARG A 241 22.44 5.59 -6.24
CA ARG A 241 22.07 6.35 -7.44
C ARG A 241 22.08 7.86 -7.19
N ALA A 242 21.60 8.31 -6.03
CA ALA A 242 21.67 9.72 -5.65
C ALA A 242 23.13 10.19 -5.48
N ALA A 243 24.00 9.39 -4.86
CA ALA A 243 25.42 9.70 -4.72
C ALA A 243 26.11 9.83 -6.09
N TRP A 244 25.82 8.92 -7.04
CA TRP A 244 26.33 9.01 -8.41
C TRP A 244 25.81 10.24 -9.17
N ALA A 245 24.52 10.58 -9.01
CA ALA A 245 23.95 11.78 -9.62
C ALA A 245 24.59 13.07 -9.08
N LEU A 246 25.05 13.08 -7.82
CA LEU A 246 25.74 14.20 -7.19
C LEU A 246 27.25 14.23 -7.50
N SER A 247 27.88 13.08 -7.79
CA SER A 247 29.32 13.02 -8.06
C SER A 247 29.68 13.39 -9.51
N VAL A 248 28.86 13.01 -10.50
CA VAL A 248 29.11 13.32 -11.93
C VAL A 248 29.29 14.82 -12.22
N PRO A 249 28.47 15.75 -11.66
CA PRO A 249 28.68 17.18 -11.83
C PRO A 249 29.99 17.68 -11.18
N VAL A 250 30.37 17.15 -10.02
CA VAL A 250 31.57 17.56 -9.28
C VAL A 250 32.84 17.17 -10.03
N THR A 251 32.90 15.95 -10.55
CA THR A 251 34.04 15.50 -11.38
C THR A 251 34.11 16.27 -12.69
N GLY A 252 32.96 16.56 -13.32
CA GLY A 252 32.91 17.38 -14.54
C GLY A 252 33.37 18.83 -14.30
N LEU A 253 32.97 19.44 -13.19
CA LEU A 253 33.37 20.80 -12.81
C LEU A 253 34.86 20.88 -12.45
N LEU A 254 35.40 19.89 -11.73
CA LEU A 254 36.83 19.80 -11.41
C LEU A 254 37.69 19.58 -12.66
N MET A 255 37.24 18.75 -13.61
CA MET A 255 37.93 18.55 -14.89
C MET A 255 37.93 19.83 -15.75
N LEU A 256 36.81 20.56 -15.80
CA LEU A 256 36.73 21.84 -16.51
C LEU A 256 37.58 22.93 -15.86
N ALA A 257 37.61 23.01 -14.53
CA ALA A 257 38.46 23.95 -13.80
C ALA A 257 39.95 23.68 -14.04
N ASN A 258 40.37 22.41 -14.03
CA ASN A 258 41.75 22.04 -14.36
C ASN A 258 42.10 22.32 -15.84
N ALA A 259 41.17 22.10 -16.78
CA ALA A 259 41.37 22.45 -18.18
C ALA A 259 41.52 23.96 -18.39
N GLY A 260 40.74 24.79 -17.68
CA GLY A 260 40.85 26.24 -17.72
C GLY A 260 42.19 26.75 -17.17
N ASN A 261 42.66 26.18 -16.05
CA ASN A 261 43.96 26.52 -15.46
C ASN A 261 45.14 26.11 -16.37
N MET A 262 45.04 24.95 -17.03
CA MET A 262 46.03 24.50 -18.03
C MET A 262 46.06 25.42 -19.25
N ALA A 263 44.89 25.84 -19.76
CA ALA A 263 44.81 26.76 -20.90
C ALA A 263 45.39 28.14 -20.57
N ALA A 264 45.11 28.68 -19.38
CA ALA A 264 45.67 29.95 -18.92
C ALA A 264 47.21 29.90 -18.78
N ALA A 265 47.75 28.78 -18.28
CA ALA A 265 49.19 28.57 -18.17
C ALA A 265 49.92 28.49 -19.53
N ILE A 266 49.26 27.92 -20.55
CA ILE A 266 49.80 27.84 -21.92
C ILE A 266 49.78 29.23 -22.60
N VAL A 267 48.73 30.03 -22.38
CA VAL A 267 48.66 31.38 -22.95
C VAL A 267 49.72 32.31 -22.33
N GLN A 268 49.97 32.21 -21.02
CA GLN A 268 51.03 32.98 -20.37
C GLN A 268 52.44 32.58 -20.83
N SER A 269 52.69 31.30 -21.11
CA SER A 269 54.01 30.86 -21.61
C SER A 269 54.27 31.25 -23.07
N LEU A 270 53.21 31.50 -23.86
CA LEU A 270 53.29 31.96 -25.25
C LEU A 270 53.35 33.48 -25.41
N THR A 271 52.86 34.25 -24.42
CA THR A 271 52.83 35.73 -24.46
C THR A 271 53.96 36.40 -23.67
N GLY A 272 54.76 35.62 -22.93
CA GLY A 272 55.87 36.10 -22.10
C GLY A 272 57.25 36.15 -22.77
N ARG A 273 57.34 36.36 -24.09
CA ARG A 273 58.61 36.64 -24.79
C ARG A 273 58.53 37.89 -25.63
#